data_AF-N6TNT8-F1
#
_entry.id   AF-N6TNT8-F1
#
_cell.length_a   1.000
_cell.length_b   1.000
_cell.length_c   1.000
_cell.angle_alpha   90.00
_cell.angle_beta   90.00
_cell.angle_gamma   90.00
#
_symmetry.space_group_name_H-M   'P 1'
#
loop_
_entity.id
_entity.type
_entity.pdbx_description
1 polymer ?
#
loop_
_entity_poly.entity_id
_entity_poly.type
_entity_poly.pdbx_seq_one_letter_code
_entity_poly.pdbx_strand_id
1 'polypeptide(L)'
;MYSQATPTNVPIFNDMKQPSFLRGDMKLIQAMAVLAIAILPPAKSDIVSVIPHDAHPGYSVKKFNEHYTLVNSSFSEFFTMLQDGSIMTVSDVSPLVDRPVDLLVLENDGNTTKQHLLQLFVLDRRNMLQFKDDSDDILGRVSENEPIGTRVSGLSLIQATGGHNFPVTYSIIAGNVEQAFELRDSITSENSPNVTIDNSGGVYVVTAQVLDREDVARYILTIQASDLSGVNKAVTNIVVEVDDENDNSPVFTQKVYRFVVGDDSAEGDNVTTNWKRFSSIGKVEAMDADGDKVAYRLVTPTSFLVIVPQTGDLLLALEPIEEVELELVVEAHDLRMPSRTSPRPAQVIFQFKPPEDTAVLDLQTLEEDGHILHREKRRVTRAVRPTKRIEFTETDGEIEGRVVFQLEKETEKETFKIRDENSWVIVEPNGSVKVRKKWDYEELGPEKTIDFWVTITNAEKGGEYS
;
A
#
# COMPACT_ATOMS: atom_id res chain seq x y z
N MET A 1 81.62 -10.70 44.55
CA MET A 1 82.14 -9.76 45.57
C MET A 1 80.95 -9.24 46.35
N TYR A 2 81.05 -9.32 47.68
CA TYR A 2 80.14 -8.77 48.70
C TYR A 2 79.76 -7.30 48.38
N SER A 3 78.57 -6.80 48.69
CA SER A 3 78.12 -6.52 50.07
C SER A 3 76.62 -6.20 50.13
N GLN A 4 75.96 -6.76 51.14
CA GLN A 4 74.69 -6.28 51.70
C GLN A 4 74.93 -5.02 52.57
N ALA A 5 73.91 -4.17 52.76
CA ALA A 5 73.63 -3.49 54.03
C ALA A 5 72.22 -2.84 54.03
N THR A 6 71.61 -2.89 55.21
CA THR A 6 70.21 -2.70 55.62
C THR A 6 69.78 -1.25 55.94
N PRO A 7 68.48 -0.99 56.22
CA PRO A 7 67.89 0.34 56.40
C PRO A 7 67.78 0.78 57.88
N THR A 8 67.71 2.10 58.11
CA THR A 8 67.37 2.83 59.37
C THR A 8 67.27 4.31 58.99
N ASN A 9 66.43 5.22 59.52
CA ASN A 9 65.67 5.31 60.76
C ASN A 9 64.56 6.36 60.59
N VAL A 10 63.44 6.14 61.27
CA VAL A 10 62.40 7.12 61.61
C VAL A 10 62.90 7.99 62.78
N PRO A 11 62.45 9.24 62.91
CA PRO A 11 62.20 9.80 64.23
C PRO A 11 60.73 10.18 64.42
N ILE A 12 60.16 9.63 65.47
CA ILE A 12 58.94 10.07 66.14
C ILE A 12 59.35 11.17 67.12
N PHE A 13 58.65 12.29 67.16
CA PHE A 13 58.55 13.11 68.38
C PHE A 13 57.11 13.56 68.62
N ASN A 14 56.70 13.28 69.84
CA ASN A 14 55.40 13.48 70.47
C ASN A 14 55.11 14.94 70.84
N ASP A 15 53.82 15.17 71.10
CA ASP A 15 53.22 16.14 72.02
C ASP A 15 53.25 17.63 71.66
N MET A 16 52.05 18.17 71.40
CA MET A 16 51.42 19.11 72.34
C MET A 16 49.94 19.42 72.04
N LYS A 17 49.10 19.10 73.04
CA LYS A 17 47.86 19.78 73.49
C LYS A 17 46.65 19.88 72.54
N GLN A 18 45.65 19.05 72.84
CA GLN A 18 44.24 19.46 72.77
C GLN A 18 43.95 20.57 73.81
N PRO A 19 43.04 21.51 73.49
CA PRO A 19 42.16 22.07 74.50
C PRO A 19 40.71 21.71 74.21
N SER A 20 40.08 21.13 75.23
CA SER A 20 38.66 20.89 75.37
C SER A 20 37.86 22.18 75.59
N PHE A 21 36.75 22.28 74.86
CA PHE A 21 35.48 22.97 75.16
C PHE A 21 35.48 24.16 76.13
N LEU A 22 35.12 25.34 75.59
CA LEU A 22 34.29 26.29 76.31
C LEU A 22 33.00 26.58 75.53
N ARG A 23 31.93 26.54 76.30
CA ARG A 23 30.51 26.65 75.97
C ARG A 23 30.13 28.12 75.94
N GLY A 24 29.53 28.58 74.84
CA GLY A 24 29.09 29.96 74.58
C GLY A 24 29.55 30.35 73.17
N ASP A 25 28.73 30.65 72.18
CA ASP A 25 27.36 31.15 72.17
C ASP A 25 26.62 30.57 70.96
N MET A 26 25.38 30.13 71.19
CA MET A 26 24.46 29.60 70.19
C MET A 26 23.89 30.71 69.27
N LYS A 27 24.67 31.76 68.99
CA LYS A 27 24.32 32.92 68.17
C LYS A 27 25.38 33.28 67.10
N LEU A 28 26.33 32.38 66.82
CA LEU A 28 27.34 32.57 65.76
C LEU A 28 27.28 31.52 64.63
N ILE A 29 26.18 30.77 64.51
CA ILE A 29 25.96 29.82 63.40
C ILE A 29 25.07 30.42 62.29
N GLN A 30 24.50 31.61 62.51
CA GLN A 30 23.63 32.27 61.53
C GLN A 30 24.30 33.42 60.76
N ALA A 31 25.58 33.70 61.01
CA ALA A 31 26.35 34.79 60.38
C ALA A 31 27.58 34.31 59.57
N MET A 32 27.74 32.99 59.39
CA MET A 32 28.80 32.40 58.54
C MET A 32 28.20 31.55 57.40
N ALA A 33 27.01 31.91 56.92
CA ALA A 33 26.43 31.37 55.68
C ALA A 33 26.68 32.26 54.45
N VAL A 34 27.54 33.29 54.58
CA VAL A 34 27.87 34.24 53.50
C VAL A 34 29.32 34.12 53.02
N LEU A 35 30.10 33.16 53.53
CA LEU A 35 31.49 33.00 53.09
C LEU A 35 31.89 31.53 52.93
N ALA A 36 31.18 30.83 52.06
CA ALA A 36 31.66 29.61 51.41
C ALA A 36 30.93 29.43 50.08
N ILE A 37 31.02 30.43 49.20
CA ILE A 37 30.95 30.14 47.76
C ILE A 37 32.25 29.40 47.47
N ALA A 38 32.21 28.08 47.64
CA ALA A 38 33.26 27.21 47.18
C ALA A 38 33.47 27.52 45.70
N ILE A 39 34.70 27.93 45.37
CA ILE A 39 35.19 28.04 44.00
C ILE A 39 35.21 26.59 43.48
N LEU A 40 34.04 26.11 43.04
CA LEU A 40 33.99 24.96 42.15
C LEU A 40 34.68 25.39 40.85
N PRO A 41 35.46 24.51 40.21
CA PRO A 41 35.89 24.75 38.83
C PRO A 41 34.63 25.04 37.98
N PRO A 42 34.70 25.89 36.95
CA PRO A 42 33.54 26.18 36.13
C PRO A 42 32.98 24.84 35.64
N ALA A 43 31.77 24.51 36.09
CA ALA A 43 31.02 23.41 35.54
C ALA A 43 30.99 23.65 34.03
N LYS A 44 31.34 22.64 33.25
CA LYS A 44 31.15 22.67 31.80
C LYS A 44 29.71 23.15 31.57
N SER A 45 29.51 24.20 30.78
CA SER A 45 28.17 24.71 30.52
C SER A 45 27.35 23.60 29.90
N ASP A 46 26.31 23.15 30.62
CA ASP A 46 25.43 22.10 30.13
C ASP A 46 24.44 22.66 29.09
N ILE A 47 24.28 24.00 29.09
CA ILE A 47 23.25 24.66 28.30
C ILE A 47 23.76 25.97 27.72
N VAL A 48 23.71 26.08 26.39
CA VAL A 48 24.03 27.29 25.64
C VAL A 48 22.76 27.81 24.97
N SER A 49 22.54 29.13 25.00
CA SER A 49 21.48 29.78 24.23
C SER A 49 21.96 31.11 23.64
N VAL A 50 21.40 31.48 22.49
CA VAL A 50 21.73 32.73 21.78
C VAL A 50 20.49 33.60 21.74
N ILE A 51 20.67 34.90 21.96
CA ILE A 51 19.60 35.89 21.84
C ILE A 51 20.06 37.06 20.95
N PRO A 52 19.15 37.64 20.15
CA PRO A 52 19.45 38.83 19.38
C PRO A 52 19.59 40.04 20.32
N HIS A 53 20.48 40.98 19.98
CA HIS A 53 20.72 42.19 20.76
C HIS A 53 19.49 43.09 20.95
N ASP A 54 18.57 43.06 20.00
CA ASP A 54 17.34 43.84 19.99
C ASP A 54 16.12 43.02 20.43
N ALA A 55 16.35 41.95 21.20
CA ALA A 55 15.30 41.25 21.90
C ALA A 55 14.55 42.24 22.82
N HIS A 56 13.27 42.44 22.53
CA HIS A 56 12.40 43.29 23.33
C HIS A 56 12.13 42.65 24.71
N PRO A 57 11.76 43.44 25.73
CA PRO A 57 11.24 42.89 26.97
C PRO A 57 10.08 41.91 26.69
N GLY A 58 10.09 40.77 27.37
CA GLY A 58 9.16 39.68 27.13
C GLY A 58 9.60 38.70 26.04
N TYR A 59 10.83 38.78 25.53
CA TYR A 59 11.37 37.76 24.62
C TYR A 59 11.69 36.48 25.39
N SER A 60 11.15 35.34 24.94
CA SER A 60 11.41 34.03 25.56
C SER A 60 12.75 33.48 25.08
N VAL A 61 13.67 33.23 26.00
CA VAL A 61 15.02 32.75 25.73
C VAL A 61 15.05 31.23 25.69
N LYS A 62 14.58 30.60 26.77
CA LYS A 62 14.56 29.15 26.91
C LYS A 62 13.50 28.73 27.92
N LYS A 63 12.81 27.63 27.63
CA LYS A 63 11.86 27.01 28.54
C LYS A 63 12.47 25.83 29.27
N PHE A 64 12.37 25.85 30.60
CA PHE A 64 12.74 24.75 31.49
C PHE A 64 11.47 24.10 32.06
N ASN A 65 11.61 22.94 32.70
CA ASN A 65 10.53 22.31 33.43
C ASN A 65 10.22 23.10 34.73
N GLU A 66 9.05 22.86 35.34
CA GLU A 66 8.56 23.61 36.51
C GLU A 66 9.43 23.49 37.78
N HIS A 67 10.39 22.56 37.81
CA HIS A 67 11.30 22.32 38.94
C HIS A 67 12.55 23.21 38.94
N TYR A 68 12.68 24.10 37.95
CA TYR A 68 13.85 24.95 37.79
C TYR A 68 13.60 26.34 38.39
N THR A 69 14.63 26.91 39.03
CA THR A 69 14.60 28.26 39.59
C THR A 69 15.88 29.01 39.23
N LEU A 70 15.73 30.27 38.81
CA LEU A 70 16.88 31.12 38.48
C LEU A 70 17.47 31.72 39.75
N VAL A 71 18.78 31.56 39.95
CA VAL A 71 19.50 32.22 41.05
C VAL A 71 19.73 33.67 40.69
N ASN A 72 19.43 34.56 41.64
CA ASN A 72 19.66 35.99 41.48
C ASN A 72 21.15 36.26 41.20
N SER A 73 21.44 36.90 40.07
CA SER A 73 22.78 37.19 39.58
C SER A 73 22.91 38.67 39.23
N SER A 74 24.11 39.11 38.84
CA SER A 74 24.31 40.46 38.29
C SER A 74 23.51 40.73 37.00
N PHE A 75 22.90 39.70 36.40
CA PHE A 75 22.09 39.79 35.20
C PHE A 75 20.59 39.71 35.46
N SER A 76 20.15 39.66 36.72
CA SER A 76 18.72 39.62 37.08
C SER A 76 17.95 40.91 36.75
N GLU A 77 18.65 42.00 36.40
CA GLU A 77 18.05 43.20 35.81
C GLU A 77 17.59 42.97 34.35
N PHE A 78 18.18 42.00 33.65
CA PHE A 78 17.93 41.71 32.24
C PHE A 78 17.10 40.45 32.03
N PHE A 79 17.20 39.47 32.93
CA PHE A 79 16.53 38.18 32.80
C PHE A 79 15.73 37.82 34.05
N THR A 80 14.55 37.26 33.82
CA THR A 80 13.72 36.65 34.86
C THR A 80 13.24 35.27 34.43
N MET A 81 12.89 34.43 35.39
CA MET A 81 12.24 33.15 35.14
C MET A 81 10.79 33.22 35.62
N LEU A 82 9.87 32.84 34.74
CA LEU A 82 8.45 32.74 35.04
C LEU A 82 8.12 31.44 35.80
N GLN A 83 6.92 31.39 36.37
CA GLN A 83 6.41 30.22 37.10
C GLN A 83 6.25 28.97 36.20
N ASP A 84 6.13 29.17 34.88
CA ASP A 84 6.03 28.08 33.90
C ASP A 84 7.41 27.54 33.46
N GLY A 85 8.49 28.00 34.09
CA GLY A 85 9.87 27.62 33.79
C GLY A 85 10.50 28.36 32.60
N SER A 86 9.81 29.33 31.99
CA SER A 86 10.34 30.11 30.87
C SER A 86 11.25 31.24 31.35
N ILE A 87 12.49 31.32 30.83
CA ILE A 87 13.38 32.47 31.02
C ILE A 87 13.07 33.52 29.97
N MET A 88 12.83 34.75 30.40
CA MET A 88 12.48 35.87 29.53
C MET A 88 13.33 37.10 29.81
N THR A 89 13.49 37.94 28.80
CA THR A 89 14.08 39.27 28.95
C THR A 89 13.12 40.21 29.67
N VAL A 90 13.61 41.02 30.60
CA VAL A 90 12.82 42.06 31.31
C VAL A 90 13.24 43.48 30.94
N SER A 91 14.45 43.63 30.41
CA SER A 91 15.04 44.92 30.02
C SER A 91 15.78 44.79 28.68
N ASP A 92 16.21 45.90 28.11
CA ASP A 92 17.02 45.93 26.89
C ASP A 92 18.36 45.21 27.10
N VAL A 93 18.63 44.18 26.29
CA VAL A 93 19.84 43.36 26.35
C VAL A 93 20.98 43.89 25.46
N SER A 94 20.77 44.98 24.73
CA SER A 94 21.79 45.63 23.90
C SER A 94 23.14 45.89 24.61
N PRO A 95 23.19 46.25 25.91
CA PRO A 95 24.47 46.44 26.63
C PRO A 95 25.28 45.16 26.85
N LEU A 96 24.67 44.00 26.64
CA LEU A 96 25.25 42.67 26.85
C LEU A 96 25.83 42.05 25.57
N VAL A 97 25.77 42.76 24.43
CA VAL A 97 26.36 42.30 23.16
C VAL A 97 27.84 41.96 23.33
N ASP A 98 28.23 40.79 22.80
CA ASP A 98 29.58 40.22 22.88
C ASP A 98 30.13 40.04 24.31
N ARG A 99 29.26 40.06 25.32
CA ARG A 99 29.62 39.75 26.72
C ARG A 99 29.10 38.37 27.09
N PRO A 100 29.91 37.54 27.79
CA PRO A 100 29.41 36.27 28.32
C PRO A 100 28.37 36.56 29.41
N VAL A 101 27.19 35.97 29.28
CA VAL A 101 26.13 36.07 30.27
C VAL A 101 25.91 34.70 30.86
N ASP A 102 26.42 34.50 32.07
CA ASP A 102 26.32 33.22 32.78
C ASP A 102 25.19 33.29 33.80
N LEU A 103 24.13 32.51 33.57
CA LEU A 103 22.98 32.37 34.46
C LEU A 103 23.04 31.04 35.19
N LEU A 104 22.93 31.07 36.52
CA LEU A 104 22.88 29.87 37.34
C LEU A 104 21.43 29.46 37.56
N VAL A 105 21.07 28.25 37.14
CA VAL A 105 19.73 27.68 37.30
C VAL A 105 19.80 26.49 38.24
N LEU A 106 18.90 26.43 39.22
CA LEU A 106 18.78 25.34 40.18
C LEU A 106 17.62 24.44 39.80
N GLU A 107 17.89 23.16 39.60
CA GLU A 107 16.89 22.12 39.48
C GLU A 107 16.60 21.54 40.86
N ASN A 108 15.33 21.53 41.26
CA ASN A 108 14.88 21.02 42.54
C ASN A 108 14.01 19.77 42.36
N ASP A 109 14.63 18.59 42.46
CA ASP A 109 13.95 17.29 42.38
C ASP A 109 13.31 16.86 43.73
N GLY A 110 13.05 17.81 44.64
CA GLY A 110 12.45 17.60 45.95
C GLY A 110 13.39 17.10 47.05
N ASN A 111 14.36 16.23 46.72
CA ASN A 111 15.37 15.72 47.68
C ASN A 111 16.81 16.20 47.39
N THR A 112 17.08 16.65 46.16
CA THR A 112 18.41 17.10 45.74
C THR A 112 18.29 18.34 44.86
N THR A 113 19.12 19.34 45.13
CA THR A 113 19.27 20.51 44.27
C THR A 113 20.48 20.34 43.37
N LYS A 114 20.28 20.31 42.05
CA LYS A 114 21.38 20.31 41.08
C LYS A 114 21.57 21.72 40.52
N GLN A 115 22.83 22.08 40.28
CA GLN A 115 23.19 23.37 39.72
C GLN A 115 23.50 23.21 38.23
N HIS A 116 22.85 24.01 37.40
CA HIS A 116 23.02 24.04 35.94
C HIS A 116 23.51 25.43 35.53
N LEU A 117 24.58 25.49 34.74
CA LEU A 117 25.08 26.76 34.20
C LEU A 117 24.52 26.97 32.80
N LEU A 118 23.70 28.02 32.65
CA LEU A 118 23.17 28.48 31.37
C LEU A 118 24.05 29.61 30.85
N GLN A 119 24.76 29.34 29.76
CA GLN A 119 25.59 30.31 29.07
C GLN A 119 24.77 30.98 27.96
N LEU A 120 24.54 32.28 28.10
CA LEU A 120 23.84 33.11 27.13
C LEU A 120 24.82 33.96 26.34
N PHE A 121 24.60 34.02 25.02
CA PHE A 121 25.32 34.90 24.11
C PHE A 121 24.36 35.89 23.47
N VAL A 122 24.64 37.17 23.64
CA VAL A 122 23.90 38.24 22.97
C VAL A 122 24.65 38.64 21.71
N LEU A 123 24.05 38.42 20.54
CA LEU A 123 24.65 38.69 19.25
C LEU A 123 23.87 39.78 18.49
N ASP A 124 24.58 40.59 17.70
CA ASP A 124 23.93 41.45 16.70
C ASP A 124 23.14 40.57 15.72
N ARG A 125 21.91 40.97 15.35
CA ARG A 125 21.08 40.23 14.38
C ARG A 125 21.79 40.01 13.06
N ARG A 126 22.64 40.97 12.65
CA ARG A 126 23.43 40.87 11.43
C ARG A 126 24.54 39.81 11.52
N ASN A 127 24.96 39.46 12.74
CA ASN A 127 25.99 38.47 13.00
C ASN A 127 25.41 37.07 13.25
N MET A 128 24.11 36.95 13.48
CA MET A 128 23.44 35.66 13.61
C MET A 128 23.44 34.92 12.27
N LEU A 129 23.64 33.61 12.31
CA LEU A 129 23.52 32.78 11.11
C LEU A 129 22.06 32.76 10.66
N GLN A 130 21.86 32.93 9.36
CA GLN A 130 20.56 32.82 8.70
C GLN A 130 20.76 32.14 7.34
N PHE A 131 19.80 31.32 6.91
CA PHE A 131 19.83 30.77 5.57
C PHE A 131 19.40 31.85 4.56
N LYS A 132 19.98 31.81 3.36
CA LYS A 132 19.62 32.76 2.29
C LYS A 132 18.20 32.53 1.76
N ASP A 133 17.81 31.26 1.67
CA ASP A 133 16.47 30.83 1.28
C ASP A 133 15.71 30.40 2.54
N ASP A 134 14.98 31.35 3.14
CA ASP A 134 14.10 31.15 4.31
C ASP A 134 12.63 30.96 3.88
N SER A 135 12.38 30.53 2.63
CA SER A 135 11.02 30.17 2.21
C SER A 135 10.60 28.87 2.88
N ASP A 136 9.40 28.85 3.47
CA ASP A 136 8.84 27.69 4.18
C ASP A 136 8.69 26.42 3.29
N ASP A 137 8.81 26.54 1.96
CA ASP A 137 8.61 25.47 0.99
C ASP A 137 9.85 25.22 0.10
N ILE A 138 11.00 24.90 0.69
CA ILE A 138 12.15 24.41 -0.10
C ILE A 138 11.87 22.99 -0.56
N LEU A 139 11.46 22.84 -1.82
CA LEU A 139 11.12 21.56 -2.44
C LEU A 139 12.25 21.04 -3.34
N GLY A 140 12.75 19.85 -2.99
CA GLY A 140 13.70 19.07 -3.77
C GLY A 140 13.06 17.82 -4.34
N ARG A 141 13.59 17.35 -5.48
CA ARG A 141 13.13 16.14 -6.17
C ARG A 141 14.28 15.24 -6.59
N VAL A 142 14.08 13.95 -6.48
CA VAL A 142 15.05 12.94 -6.91
C VAL A 142 14.31 11.71 -7.40
N SER A 143 14.64 11.19 -8.59
CA SER A 143 14.11 9.89 -9.02
C SER A 143 14.64 8.80 -8.11
N GLU A 144 13.79 7.83 -7.81
CA GLU A 144 14.24 6.58 -7.20
C GLU A 144 15.19 5.80 -8.12
N ASN A 145 15.82 4.75 -7.59
CA ASN A 145 16.78 3.92 -8.31
C ASN A 145 18.05 4.63 -8.84
N GLU A 146 18.17 5.94 -8.63
CA GLU A 146 19.35 6.72 -8.95
C GLU A 146 20.56 6.25 -8.12
N PRO A 147 21.78 6.26 -8.70
CA PRO A 147 22.98 5.84 -8.00
C PRO A 147 23.27 6.74 -6.78
N ILE A 148 24.05 6.18 -5.85
CA ILE A 148 24.51 6.89 -4.67
C ILE A 148 25.29 8.15 -5.09
N GLY A 149 25.00 9.25 -4.41
CA GLY A 149 25.62 10.55 -4.67
C GLY A 149 24.90 11.37 -5.73
N THR A 150 23.73 10.95 -6.21
CA THR A 150 22.86 11.77 -7.05
C THR A 150 22.41 13.00 -6.27
N ARG A 151 22.49 14.17 -6.92
CA ARG A 151 22.10 15.43 -6.31
C ARG A 151 20.60 15.60 -6.39
N VAL A 152 19.99 16.02 -5.28
CA VAL A 152 18.58 16.39 -5.26
C VAL A 152 18.36 17.64 -6.12
N SER A 153 17.50 17.51 -7.12
CA SER A 153 17.13 18.57 -8.07
C SER A 153 16.12 19.53 -7.44
N GLY A 154 15.96 20.74 -7.99
CA GLY A 154 15.08 21.78 -7.43
C GLY A 154 15.67 22.55 -6.24
N LEU A 155 16.63 21.97 -5.53
CA LEU A 155 17.33 22.65 -4.43
C LEU A 155 18.43 23.59 -4.95
N SER A 156 18.33 24.86 -4.54
CA SER A 156 19.41 25.83 -4.63
C SER A 156 20.60 25.40 -3.75
N LEU A 157 21.73 26.08 -3.91
CA LEU A 157 22.88 25.87 -3.01
C LEU A 157 22.49 26.30 -1.59
N ILE A 158 22.49 25.37 -0.64
CA ILE A 158 22.14 25.66 0.75
C ILE A 158 23.32 26.39 1.38
N GLN A 159 23.11 27.65 1.67
CA GLN A 159 24.12 28.53 2.24
C GLN A 159 23.53 29.34 3.38
N ALA A 160 24.21 29.31 4.51
CA ALA A 160 23.98 30.22 5.61
C ALA A 160 24.95 31.40 5.52
N THR A 161 24.47 32.57 5.88
CA THR A 161 25.26 33.80 5.99
C THR A 161 25.24 34.31 7.41
N GLY A 162 26.37 34.81 7.88
CA GLY A 162 26.50 35.59 9.10
C GLY A 162 27.43 36.79 8.88
N GLY A 163 27.35 37.78 9.75
CA GLY A 163 28.10 39.03 9.65
C GLY A 163 29.63 38.90 9.81
N HIS A 164 30.15 37.71 10.12
CA HIS A 164 31.58 37.44 10.22
C HIS A 164 32.04 36.33 9.26
N ASN A 165 33.26 36.47 8.72
CA ASN A 165 33.94 35.47 7.89
C ASN A 165 34.46 34.30 8.75
N PHE A 166 33.56 33.52 9.33
CA PHE A 166 33.92 32.29 10.02
C PHE A 166 33.50 31.06 9.20
N PRO A 167 34.21 29.92 9.34
CA PRO A 167 33.76 28.67 8.78
C PRO A 167 32.41 28.24 9.38
N VAL A 168 31.51 27.78 8.52
CA VAL A 168 30.18 27.31 8.89
C VAL A 168 30.11 25.80 8.71
N THR A 169 29.64 25.10 9.73
CA THR A 169 29.41 23.66 9.70
C THR A 169 27.94 23.36 9.46
N TYR A 170 27.66 22.68 8.36
CA TYR A 170 26.34 22.20 7.97
C TYR A 170 26.17 20.73 8.38
N SER A 171 24.98 20.39 8.87
CA SER A 171 24.64 19.05 9.33
C SER A 171 23.15 18.78 9.15
N ILE A 172 22.78 17.53 8.91
CA ILE A 172 21.37 17.11 8.90
C ILE A 172 21.03 16.62 10.32
N ILE A 173 20.14 17.32 11.01
CA ILE A 173 19.85 17.07 12.43
C ILE A 173 18.56 16.29 12.66
N ALA A 174 17.65 16.23 11.68
CA ALA A 174 16.41 15.47 11.77
C ALA A 174 15.86 15.10 10.39
N GLY A 175 14.93 14.13 10.38
CA GLY A 175 14.16 13.75 9.18
C GLY A 175 14.88 12.90 8.15
N ASN A 176 16.17 12.64 8.36
CA ASN A 176 16.98 11.75 7.52
C ASN A 176 16.77 10.28 7.92
N VAL A 177 15.59 9.74 7.60
CA VAL A 177 15.25 8.34 7.85
C VAL A 177 16.27 7.44 7.15
N GLU A 178 16.74 6.41 7.86
CA GLU A 178 17.74 5.45 7.38
C GLU A 178 19.06 6.03 6.86
N GLN A 179 19.35 7.30 7.17
CA GLN A 179 20.51 8.01 6.62
C GLN A 179 20.49 8.06 5.08
N ALA A 180 19.29 8.18 4.49
CA ALA A 180 19.08 8.21 3.05
C ALA A 180 19.84 9.34 2.32
N PHE A 181 20.15 10.43 3.01
CA PHE A 181 20.81 11.62 2.45
C PHE A 181 22.10 12.01 3.18
N GLU A 182 23.00 12.63 2.42
CA GLU A 182 24.24 13.25 2.89
C GLU A 182 24.39 14.66 2.32
N LEU A 183 25.34 15.42 2.88
CA LEU A 183 25.70 16.74 2.39
C LEU A 183 26.97 16.63 1.55
N ARG A 184 26.95 17.24 0.37
CA ARG A 184 28.12 17.42 -0.49
C ARG A 184 28.63 18.84 -0.39
N ASP A 185 29.91 18.98 -0.09
CA ASP A 185 30.59 20.27 -0.12
C ASP A 185 30.61 20.84 -1.56
N SER A 186 30.16 22.09 -1.73
CA SER A 186 30.22 22.77 -3.02
C SER A 186 31.64 23.05 -3.54
N ILE A 187 32.66 23.08 -2.65
CA ILE A 187 34.04 23.41 -2.98
C ILE A 187 34.86 22.14 -3.18
N THR A 188 34.89 21.26 -2.18
CA THR A 188 35.70 20.02 -2.24
C THR A 188 35.00 18.87 -2.96
N SER A 189 33.67 18.96 -3.14
CA SER A 189 32.83 17.86 -3.68
C SER A 189 32.87 16.57 -2.85
N GLU A 190 33.34 16.64 -1.60
CA GLU A 190 33.29 15.52 -0.66
C GLU A 190 31.90 15.39 -0.05
N ASN A 191 31.45 14.14 0.16
CA ASN A 191 30.20 13.85 0.84
C ASN A 191 30.50 13.52 2.30
N SER A 192 29.74 14.12 3.21
CA SER A 192 29.84 13.85 4.64
C SER A 192 28.53 14.22 5.34
N PRO A 193 28.16 13.55 6.46
CA PRO A 193 27.03 13.98 7.27
C PRO A 193 27.24 15.37 7.91
N ASN A 194 28.49 15.77 8.12
CA ASN A 194 28.87 17.08 8.64
C ASN A 194 29.93 17.71 7.73
N VAL A 195 29.63 18.90 7.20
CA VAL A 195 30.51 19.58 6.25
C VAL A 195 30.82 20.98 6.77
N THR A 196 32.10 21.25 7.01
CA THR A 196 32.57 22.59 7.40
C THR A 196 33.14 23.32 6.20
N ILE A 197 32.57 24.47 5.88
CA ILE A 197 32.92 25.26 4.69
C ILE A 197 33.23 26.68 5.10
N ASP A 198 34.24 27.28 4.48
CA ASP A 198 34.54 28.69 4.62
C ASP A 198 33.42 29.57 4.02
N ASN A 199 33.32 30.83 4.49
CA ASN A 199 32.15 31.72 4.32
C ASN A 199 31.63 31.96 2.88
N SER A 200 32.35 31.52 1.84
CA SER A 200 31.93 31.64 0.44
C SER A 200 31.17 30.43 -0.12
N GLY A 201 31.20 29.28 0.55
CA GLY A 201 30.60 28.05 0.03
C GLY A 201 29.30 27.65 0.73
N GLY A 202 28.67 26.61 0.22
CA GLY A 202 27.47 25.98 0.77
C GLY A 202 27.46 24.47 0.50
N VAL A 203 26.35 23.82 0.82
CA VAL A 203 26.19 22.37 0.63
C VAL A 203 25.10 22.06 -0.39
N TYR A 204 25.27 20.93 -1.08
CA TYR A 204 24.21 20.27 -1.83
C TYR A 204 23.71 19.07 -1.04
N VAL A 205 22.42 18.78 -1.13
CA VAL A 205 21.87 17.51 -0.64
C VAL A 205 22.05 16.45 -1.72
N VAL A 206 22.61 15.31 -1.33
CA VAL A 206 22.85 14.17 -2.22
C VAL A 206 22.34 12.89 -1.58
N THR A 207 22.01 11.90 -2.41
CA THR A 207 21.63 10.57 -1.93
C THR A 207 22.84 9.85 -1.35
N ALA A 208 22.66 9.18 -0.21
CA ALA A 208 23.67 8.33 0.43
C ALA A 208 23.43 6.84 0.15
N GLN A 209 22.22 6.51 -0.29
CA GLN A 209 21.83 5.17 -0.74
C GLN A 209 20.93 5.27 -1.98
N VAL A 210 20.67 4.12 -2.61
CA VAL A 210 19.64 4.03 -3.65
C VAL A 210 18.28 4.15 -2.96
N LEU A 211 17.46 5.08 -3.41
CA LEU A 211 16.14 5.31 -2.84
C LEU A 211 15.11 4.43 -3.52
N ASP A 212 14.11 4.04 -2.74
CA ASP A 212 12.92 3.29 -3.16
C ASP A 212 11.71 4.10 -2.68
N ARG A 213 10.84 4.50 -3.61
CA ARG A 213 9.69 5.34 -3.33
C ARG A 213 8.59 4.55 -2.61
N GLU A 214 8.44 3.28 -2.90
CA GLU A 214 7.45 2.38 -2.30
C GLU A 214 7.73 2.18 -0.81
N ASP A 215 8.99 2.30 -0.39
CA ASP A 215 9.39 2.36 1.02
C ASP A 215 9.11 3.76 1.63
N VAL A 216 9.70 4.82 1.07
CA VAL A 216 9.55 6.20 1.57
C VAL A 216 9.50 7.23 0.45
N ALA A 217 8.30 7.67 0.09
CA ALA A 217 8.08 8.64 -0.98
C ALA A 217 8.45 10.10 -0.65
N ARG A 218 8.55 10.47 0.64
CA ARG A 218 8.73 11.87 1.06
C ARG A 218 9.57 12.00 2.33
N TYR A 219 10.58 12.86 2.27
CA TYR A 219 11.46 13.20 3.39
C TYR A 219 11.32 14.67 3.76
N ILE A 220 11.38 14.98 5.06
CA ILE A 220 11.40 16.35 5.57
C ILE A 220 12.71 16.51 6.35
N LEU A 221 13.77 16.91 5.65
CA LEU A 221 15.11 17.05 6.22
C LEU A 221 15.23 18.37 6.97
N THR A 222 15.74 18.32 8.19
CA THR A 222 16.08 19.52 8.95
C THR A 222 17.59 19.72 8.90
N ILE A 223 18.02 20.80 8.24
CA ILE A 223 19.44 21.14 8.09
C ILE A 223 19.80 22.26 9.06
N GLN A 224 20.87 22.06 9.79
CA GLN A 224 21.44 23.04 10.71
C GLN A 224 22.77 23.56 10.17
N ALA A 225 22.88 24.89 10.10
CA ALA A 225 24.15 25.58 9.97
C ALA A 225 24.58 26.04 11.37
N SER A 226 25.87 25.86 11.69
CA SER A 226 26.44 26.26 12.98
C SER A 226 27.84 26.82 12.81
N ASP A 227 28.22 27.73 13.70
CA ASP A 227 29.61 28.16 13.79
C ASP A 227 30.49 27.06 14.42
N LEU A 228 31.81 27.23 14.38
CA LEU A 228 32.75 26.28 14.98
C LEU A 228 32.56 26.09 16.49
N SER A 229 32.01 27.08 17.18
CA SER A 229 31.72 26.98 18.61
C SER A 229 30.41 26.24 18.91
N GLY A 230 29.57 26.03 17.89
CA GLY A 230 28.24 25.42 18.03
C GLY A 230 27.26 26.30 18.82
N VAL A 231 27.55 27.58 18.98
CA VAL A 231 26.75 28.55 19.72
C VAL A 231 25.75 29.21 18.76
N ASN A 232 26.25 29.81 17.69
CA ASN A 232 25.42 30.48 16.68
C ASN A 232 24.90 29.43 15.70
N LYS A 233 23.58 29.27 15.60
CA LYS A 233 22.94 28.25 14.78
C LYS A 233 21.78 28.81 13.98
N ALA A 234 21.59 28.29 12.78
CA ALA A 234 20.41 28.47 11.96
C ALA A 234 19.86 27.09 11.57
N VAL A 235 18.54 26.98 11.43
CA VAL A 235 17.88 25.75 11.00
C VAL A 235 16.93 26.05 9.85
N THR A 236 16.91 25.19 8.83
CA THR A 236 15.95 25.23 7.73
C THR A 236 15.40 23.82 7.48
N ASN A 237 14.16 23.75 6.98
CA ASN A 237 13.50 22.51 6.62
C ASN A 237 13.43 22.40 5.10
N ILE A 238 13.73 21.20 4.60
CA ILE A 238 13.71 20.89 3.17
C ILE A 238 12.83 19.68 2.96
N VAL A 239 11.88 19.80 2.04
CA VAL A 239 11.06 18.68 1.59
C VAL A 239 11.74 18.04 0.40
N VAL A 240 12.01 16.74 0.46
CA VAL A 240 12.48 15.96 -0.68
C VAL A 240 11.39 14.97 -1.08
N GLU A 241 10.90 15.11 -2.30
CA GLU A 241 9.98 14.16 -2.94
C GLU A 241 10.80 13.16 -3.78
N VAL A 242 10.51 11.87 -3.61
CA VAL A 242 11.06 10.82 -4.46
C VAL A 242 10.11 10.65 -5.65
N ASP A 243 10.61 10.89 -6.85
CA ASP A 243 9.84 10.72 -8.08
C ASP A 243 9.74 9.23 -8.43
N ASP A 244 8.54 8.86 -8.89
CA ASP A 244 8.16 7.51 -9.36
C ASP A 244 8.95 7.09 -10.60
N GLU A 245 9.54 5.90 -10.57
CA GLU A 245 10.01 5.22 -11.77
C GLU A 245 9.20 3.94 -11.98
N ASN A 246 8.95 3.57 -13.25
CA ASN A 246 8.28 2.29 -13.53
C ASN A 246 9.27 1.15 -13.31
N ASP A 247 9.43 0.69 -12.07
CA ASP A 247 10.42 -0.30 -11.67
C ASP A 247 9.82 -1.57 -11.05
N ASN A 248 8.54 -1.53 -10.67
CA ASN A 248 7.78 -2.72 -10.36
C ASN A 248 7.00 -3.20 -11.58
N SER A 249 6.29 -4.31 -11.44
CA SER A 249 5.45 -4.85 -12.51
C SER A 249 4.27 -5.53 -11.87
N PRO A 250 3.11 -5.60 -12.53
CA PRO A 250 1.92 -6.15 -11.90
C PRO A 250 2.13 -7.60 -11.44
N VAL A 251 1.81 -7.88 -10.19
CA VAL A 251 1.89 -9.21 -9.59
C VAL A 251 0.50 -9.73 -9.25
N PHE A 252 0.15 -10.90 -9.79
CA PHE A 252 -1.12 -11.57 -9.45
C PHE A 252 -1.17 -12.00 -7.99
N THR A 253 -2.35 -11.86 -7.37
CA THR A 253 -2.57 -12.31 -5.98
C THR A 253 -2.48 -13.83 -5.83
N GLN A 254 -2.80 -14.58 -6.90
CA GLN A 254 -2.67 -16.04 -6.96
C GLN A 254 -1.94 -16.48 -8.23
N LYS A 255 -1.14 -17.54 -8.12
CA LYS A 255 -0.48 -18.17 -9.27
C LYS A 255 -1.45 -18.99 -10.13
N VAL A 256 -2.44 -19.61 -9.48
CA VAL A 256 -3.44 -20.47 -10.11
C VAL A 256 -4.81 -20.09 -9.55
N TYR A 257 -5.69 -19.62 -10.41
CA TYR A 257 -7.11 -19.38 -10.10
C TYR A 257 -7.92 -20.59 -10.56
N ARG A 258 -8.81 -21.07 -9.71
CA ARG A 258 -9.72 -22.18 -10.04
C ARG A 258 -11.16 -21.71 -9.89
N PHE A 259 -11.94 -21.89 -10.94
CA PHE A 259 -13.36 -21.55 -10.94
C PHE A 259 -14.16 -22.79 -11.33
N VAL A 260 -15.18 -23.10 -10.52
CA VAL A 260 -16.17 -24.14 -10.84
C VAL A 260 -17.40 -23.40 -11.33
N VAL A 261 -17.83 -23.71 -12.56
CA VAL A 261 -18.96 -23.04 -13.20
C VAL A 261 -20.05 -24.09 -13.41
N GLY A 262 -21.23 -23.84 -12.83
CA GLY A 262 -22.38 -24.77 -12.88
C GLY A 262 -22.85 -25.33 -11.53
N ASP A 263 -22.40 -24.78 -10.40
CA ASP A 263 -22.85 -25.21 -9.06
C ASP A 263 -23.86 -24.19 -8.47
N ASP A 264 -25.02 -24.68 -8.02
CA ASP A 264 -26.10 -23.92 -7.35
C ASP A 264 -25.73 -23.54 -5.90
N SER A 265 -24.49 -23.79 -5.45
CA SER A 265 -24.08 -23.68 -4.06
C SER A 265 -23.60 -22.29 -3.61
N ALA A 266 -23.93 -21.21 -4.32
CA ALA A 266 -23.73 -19.85 -3.81
C ALA A 266 -25.02 -19.34 -3.17
N GLU A 267 -25.13 -19.49 -1.84
CA GLU A 267 -26.09 -18.76 -1.02
C GLU A 267 -25.90 -17.25 -1.25
N GLY A 268 -26.73 -16.70 -2.13
CA GLY A 268 -26.62 -15.32 -2.60
C GLY A 268 -27.68 -14.97 -3.62
N ASP A 269 -28.93 -15.31 -3.32
CA ASP A 269 -30.23 -14.79 -3.81
C ASP A 269 -30.43 -14.39 -5.29
N ASN A 270 -29.52 -14.67 -6.24
CA ASN A 270 -29.69 -14.36 -7.67
C ASN A 270 -28.88 -15.30 -8.61
N VAL A 271 -28.67 -16.56 -8.25
CA VAL A 271 -28.05 -17.54 -9.16
C VAL A 271 -29.10 -17.97 -10.18
N THR A 272 -28.97 -17.48 -11.43
CA THR A 272 -29.79 -17.99 -12.53
C THR A 272 -29.06 -19.19 -13.12
N THR A 273 -29.66 -20.37 -13.05
CA THR A 273 -29.28 -21.65 -13.70
C THR A 273 -29.39 -21.59 -15.24
N ASN A 274 -29.14 -20.42 -15.81
CA ASN A 274 -29.36 -20.11 -17.21
C ASN A 274 -28.07 -19.48 -17.74
N TRP A 275 -27.40 -20.18 -18.65
CA TRP A 275 -26.15 -19.74 -19.28
C TRP A 275 -26.39 -18.41 -20.00
N LYS A 276 -26.16 -17.29 -19.30
CA LYS A 276 -26.30 -15.95 -19.89
C LYS A 276 -24.99 -15.57 -20.54
N ARG A 277 -25.03 -15.32 -21.85
CA ARG A 277 -23.90 -14.75 -22.57
C ARG A 277 -23.41 -13.48 -21.86
N PHE A 278 -22.09 -13.40 -21.66
CA PHE A 278 -21.37 -12.39 -20.91
C PHE A 278 -21.62 -12.36 -19.39
N SER A 279 -22.03 -13.48 -18.78
CA SER A 279 -22.02 -13.62 -17.32
C SER A 279 -20.58 -13.64 -16.78
N SER A 280 -20.33 -12.94 -15.68
CA SER A 280 -19.07 -13.04 -14.94
C SER A 280 -18.99 -14.39 -14.23
N ILE A 281 -17.94 -15.14 -14.51
CA ILE A 281 -17.72 -16.51 -13.99
C ILE A 281 -16.46 -16.61 -13.13
N GLY A 282 -15.72 -15.52 -12.99
CA GLY A 282 -14.51 -15.45 -12.19
C GLY A 282 -13.84 -14.08 -12.33
N LYS A 283 -12.92 -13.78 -11.42
CA LYS A 283 -12.15 -12.55 -11.43
C LYS A 283 -10.70 -12.84 -11.07
N VAL A 284 -9.77 -12.29 -11.84
CA VAL A 284 -8.35 -12.30 -11.52
C VAL A 284 -7.92 -10.93 -11.02
N GLU A 285 -6.98 -10.91 -10.08
CA GLU A 285 -6.49 -9.68 -9.49
C GLU A 285 -4.96 -9.66 -9.49
N ALA A 286 -4.39 -8.55 -9.92
CA ALA A 286 -2.98 -8.23 -9.85
C ALA A 286 -2.82 -6.81 -9.30
N MET A 287 -1.73 -6.61 -8.58
CA MET A 287 -1.39 -5.34 -7.95
C MET A 287 -0.02 -4.89 -8.45
N ASP A 288 0.12 -3.61 -8.72
CA ASP A 288 1.39 -2.97 -9.00
C ASP A 288 1.81 -2.16 -7.78
N ALA A 289 3.11 -2.21 -7.43
CA ALA A 289 3.63 -1.50 -6.26
C ALA A 289 3.76 0.01 -6.54
N ASP A 290 4.03 0.39 -7.79
CA ASP A 290 4.19 1.79 -8.25
C ASP A 290 2.86 2.58 -8.18
N GLY A 291 1.76 1.91 -7.82
CA GLY A 291 0.41 2.48 -7.79
C GLY A 291 -0.24 2.62 -9.17
N ASP A 292 0.34 1.98 -10.19
CA ASP A 292 -0.16 2.03 -11.54
C ASP A 292 -1.45 1.24 -11.75
N LYS A 293 -2.22 1.67 -12.77
CA LYS A 293 -3.39 0.94 -13.21
C LYS A 293 -2.97 -0.30 -14.00
N VAL A 294 -3.51 -1.44 -13.60
CA VAL A 294 -3.22 -2.73 -14.23
C VAL A 294 -4.28 -3.07 -15.28
N ALA A 295 -3.84 -3.55 -16.43
CA ALA A 295 -4.66 -4.10 -17.48
C ALA A 295 -4.38 -5.59 -17.72
N TYR A 296 -5.45 -6.36 -17.91
CA TYR A 296 -5.38 -7.80 -18.09
C TYR A 296 -5.61 -8.22 -19.54
N ARG A 297 -4.95 -9.29 -19.96
CA ARG A 297 -5.12 -9.87 -21.29
C ARG A 297 -4.96 -11.39 -21.24
N LEU A 298 -5.73 -12.08 -22.07
CA LEU A 298 -5.53 -13.50 -22.33
C LEU A 298 -4.34 -13.69 -23.26
N VAL A 299 -3.34 -14.46 -22.85
CA VAL A 299 -2.17 -14.78 -23.68
C VAL A 299 -2.60 -15.52 -24.93
N THR A 300 -3.54 -16.45 -24.79
CA THR A 300 -4.19 -17.13 -25.91
C THR A 300 -5.66 -16.72 -25.94
N PRO A 301 -6.08 -15.90 -26.94
CA PRO A 301 -7.48 -15.53 -27.11
C PRO A 301 -8.34 -16.77 -27.34
N THR A 302 -9.53 -16.81 -26.74
CA THR A 302 -10.50 -17.88 -26.97
C THR A 302 -11.85 -17.29 -27.37
N SER A 303 -12.66 -18.08 -28.07
CA SER A 303 -14.04 -17.69 -28.41
C SER A 303 -15.02 -17.91 -27.25
N PHE A 304 -14.64 -18.73 -26.27
CA PHE A 304 -15.48 -19.13 -25.14
C PHE A 304 -15.43 -18.15 -23.98
N LEU A 305 -14.29 -17.47 -23.78
CA LEU A 305 -14.09 -16.52 -22.69
C LEU A 305 -13.48 -15.21 -23.17
N VAL A 306 -13.95 -14.14 -22.55
CA VAL A 306 -13.39 -12.79 -22.71
C VAL A 306 -12.99 -12.28 -21.34
N ILE A 307 -11.77 -11.75 -21.22
CA ILE A 307 -11.35 -11.01 -20.04
C ILE A 307 -11.63 -9.53 -20.24
N VAL A 308 -12.18 -8.88 -19.21
CA VAL A 308 -12.33 -7.43 -19.17
C VAL A 308 -10.99 -6.82 -18.79
N PRO A 309 -10.33 -6.04 -19.67
CA PRO A 309 -8.96 -5.61 -19.42
C PRO A 309 -8.80 -4.73 -18.18
N GLN A 310 -9.81 -3.94 -17.79
CA GLN A 310 -9.69 -2.98 -16.69
C GLN A 310 -10.03 -3.58 -15.31
N THR A 311 -10.86 -4.63 -15.27
CA THR A 311 -11.37 -5.19 -14.01
C THR A 311 -10.83 -6.59 -13.70
N GLY A 312 -10.33 -7.30 -14.71
CA GLY A 312 -9.92 -8.70 -14.58
C GLY A 312 -11.09 -9.68 -14.51
N ASP A 313 -12.31 -9.23 -14.79
CA ASP A 313 -13.49 -10.10 -14.83
C ASP A 313 -13.44 -11.01 -16.05
N LEU A 314 -13.73 -12.29 -15.83
CA LEU A 314 -13.78 -13.31 -16.86
C LEU A 314 -15.24 -13.55 -17.22
N LEU A 315 -15.59 -13.23 -18.47
CA LEU A 315 -16.94 -13.31 -19.00
C LEU A 315 -17.09 -14.50 -19.95
N LEU A 316 -18.15 -15.27 -19.77
CA LEU A 316 -18.48 -16.40 -20.65
C LEU A 316 -19.13 -15.91 -21.95
N ALA A 317 -18.52 -16.13 -23.10
CA ALA A 317 -19.02 -15.66 -24.40
C ALA A 317 -19.79 -16.72 -25.20
N LEU A 318 -19.53 -18.01 -24.96
CA LEU A 318 -20.21 -19.14 -25.59
C LEU A 318 -20.54 -20.21 -24.54
N GLU A 319 -21.63 -20.94 -24.76
CA GLU A 319 -22.05 -22.04 -23.89
C GLU A 319 -21.08 -23.24 -24.01
N PRO A 320 -20.63 -23.82 -22.89
CA PRO A 320 -19.82 -25.03 -22.93
C PRO A 320 -20.67 -26.22 -23.40
N ILE A 321 -20.15 -27.01 -24.33
CA ILE A 321 -20.91 -28.08 -25.01
C ILE A 321 -20.74 -29.43 -24.26
N GLU A 322 -19.71 -29.59 -23.42
CA GLU A 322 -19.40 -30.81 -22.63
C GLU A 322 -18.65 -30.45 -21.32
N GLU A 323 -18.45 -31.44 -20.42
CA GLU A 323 -17.52 -31.35 -19.28
C GLU A 323 -16.09 -31.14 -19.80
N VAL A 324 -15.64 -29.89 -19.80
CA VAL A 324 -14.30 -29.53 -20.24
C VAL A 324 -13.57 -28.82 -19.10
N GLU A 325 -12.37 -29.29 -18.81
CA GLU A 325 -11.40 -28.52 -18.02
C GLU A 325 -10.68 -27.58 -18.99
N LEU A 326 -10.85 -26.27 -18.78
CA LEU A 326 -10.22 -25.26 -19.61
C LEU A 326 -9.11 -24.55 -18.83
N GLU A 327 -7.89 -24.69 -19.31
CA GLU A 327 -6.73 -23.98 -18.79
C GLU A 327 -6.41 -22.76 -19.66
N LEU A 328 -6.40 -21.59 -19.04
CA LEU A 328 -6.06 -20.32 -19.66
C LEU A 328 -4.86 -19.70 -18.97
N VAL A 329 -4.12 -18.89 -19.71
CA VAL A 329 -3.02 -18.10 -19.17
C VAL A 329 -3.39 -16.63 -19.32
N VAL A 330 -3.43 -15.93 -18.19
CA VAL A 330 -3.71 -14.50 -18.12
C VAL A 330 -2.43 -13.76 -17.78
N GLU A 331 -2.14 -12.72 -18.55
CA GLU A 331 -1.08 -11.76 -18.25
C GLU A 331 -1.69 -10.44 -17.76
N ALA A 332 -0.95 -9.76 -16.90
CA ALA A 332 -1.22 -8.40 -16.48
C ALA A 332 -0.11 -7.48 -16.98
N HIS A 333 -0.44 -6.24 -17.31
CA HIS A 333 0.52 -5.20 -17.65
C HIS A 333 0.08 -3.87 -17.07
N ASP A 334 1.02 -3.01 -16.72
CA ASP A 334 0.70 -1.65 -16.30
C ASP A 334 0.19 -0.83 -17.51
N LEU A 335 -0.31 0.38 -17.26
CA LEU A 335 -0.71 1.33 -18.30
C LEU A 335 0.31 2.46 -18.53
N ARG A 336 1.49 2.37 -17.91
CA ARG A 336 2.55 3.38 -18.01
C ARG A 336 3.38 3.14 -19.27
N MET A 337 4.17 4.14 -19.69
CA MET A 337 5.05 4.03 -20.86
C MET A 337 6.51 4.28 -20.47
N PRO A 338 7.45 3.35 -20.77
CA PRO A 338 7.22 2.00 -21.32
C PRO A 338 6.44 1.12 -20.34
N SER A 339 5.60 0.23 -20.87
CA SER A 339 4.78 -0.67 -20.05
C SER A 339 5.56 -1.92 -19.66
N ARG A 340 5.34 -2.37 -18.42
CA ARG A 340 5.88 -3.61 -17.89
C ARG A 340 4.77 -4.65 -17.74
N THR A 341 5.12 -5.88 -18.09
CA THR A 341 4.24 -7.04 -17.99
C THR A 341 4.59 -7.87 -16.77
N SER A 342 3.59 -8.55 -16.22
CA SER A 342 3.75 -9.48 -15.11
C SER A 342 4.80 -10.55 -15.47
N PRO A 343 5.90 -10.72 -14.70
CA PRO A 343 6.95 -11.69 -15.03
C PRO A 343 6.48 -13.14 -14.89
N ARG A 344 5.40 -13.35 -14.12
CA ARG A 344 4.75 -14.66 -13.94
C ARG A 344 3.27 -14.52 -14.26
N PRO A 345 2.82 -15.01 -15.44
CA PRO A 345 1.40 -14.99 -15.77
C PRO A 345 0.62 -15.95 -14.86
N ALA A 346 -0.64 -15.63 -14.60
CA ALA A 346 -1.53 -16.48 -13.82
C ALA A 346 -2.14 -17.58 -14.69
N GLN A 347 -2.21 -18.79 -14.14
CA GLN A 347 -3.00 -19.88 -14.72
C GLN A 347 -4.43 -19.79 -14.20
N VAL A 348 -5.41 -19.91 -15.09
CA VAL A 348 -6.82 -19.92 -14.73
C VAL A 348 -7.43 -21.22 -15.25
N ILE A 349 -7.97 -22.01 -14.33
CA ILE A 349 -8.55 -23.31 -14.62
C ILE A 349 -10.05 -23.21 -14.37
N PHE A 350 -10.83 -23.50 -15.41
CA PHE A 350 -12.28 -23.59 -15.33
C PHE A 350 -12.70 -25.05 -15.38
N GLN A 351 -13.49 -25.45 -14.38
CA GLN A 351 -14.18 -26.73 -14.37
C GLN A 351 -15.68 -26.47 -14.62
N PHE A 352 -16.15 -26.82 -15.80
CA PHE A 352 -17.58 -26.75 -16.12
C PHE A 352 -18.26 -28.03 -15.64
N LYS A 353 -19.17 -27.90 -14.68
CA LYS A 353 -20.04 -29.00 -14.26
C LYS A 353 -21.31 -28.97 -15.12
N PRO A 354 -21.82 -30.13 -15.57
CA PRO A 354 -23.13 -30.18 -16.20
C PRO A 354 -24.18 -29.84 -15.13
N PRO A 355 -25.31 -29.23 -15.51
CA PRO A 355 -26.45 -29.12 -14.61
C PRO A 355 -26.84 -30.54 -14.18
N GLU A 356 -26.86 -30.82 -12.88
CA GLU A 356 -27.31 -32.12 -12.38
C GLU A 356 -28.78 -32.32 -12.77
N ASP A 357 -29.02 -33.14 -13.78
CA ASP A 357 -30.33 -33.71 -14.06
C ASP A 357 -30.46 -35.03 -13.30
N THR A 358 -30.20 -35.03 -11.99
CA THR A 358 -30.40 -36.20 -11.12
C THR A 358 -30.74 -35.78 -9.69
N ALA A 359 -32.04 -35.58 -9.42
CA ALA A 359 -32.58 -35.95 -8.12
C ALA A 359 -32.36 -37.46 -7.95
N VAL A 360 -31.19 -37.84 -7.42
CA VAL A 360 -30.94 -39.17 -6.90
C VAL A 360 -31.92 -39.32 -5.73
N LEU A 361 -33.01 -40.05 -5.98
CA LEU A 361 -33.89 -40.56 -4.94
C LEU A 361 -33.02 -41.39 -3.98
N ASP A 362 -32.72 -40.80 -2.84
CA ASP A 362 -31.99 -41.40 -1.73
C ASP A 362 -32.88 -42.52 -1.14
N LEU A 363 -32.80 -43.70 -1.74
CA LEU A 363 -33.64 -44.85 -1.41
C LEU A 363 -32.95 -45.68 -0.32
N GLN A 364 -32.70 -45.05 0.84
CA GLN A 364 -32.16 -45.75 2.01
C GLN A 364 -32.46 -45.07 3.35
N THR A 365 -33.70 -44.64 3.59
CA THR A 365 -34.24 -44.51 4.95
C THR A 365 -35.73 -44.87 4.99
N LEU A 366 -35.97 -46.10 5.47
CA LEU A 366 -37.04 -46.49 6.42
C LEU A 366 -38.45 -45.99 6.10
N GLU A 367 -39.32 -46.82 5.51
CA GLU A 367 -40.28 -47.62 6.29
C GLU A 367 -40.91 -46.84 7.46
N GLU A 368 -41.99 -46.09 7.20
CA GLU A 368 -43.26 -46.19 7.93
C GLU A 368 -44.35 -45.31 7.27
N ASP A 369 -45.58 -45.83 7.29
CA ASP A 369 -46.87 -45.18 6.98
C ASP A 369 -47.32 -44.93 5.53
N GLY A 370 -48.00 -45.94 4.98
CA GLY A 370 -49.46 -45.87 4.78
C GLY A 370 -50.06 -44.98 3.68
N HIS A 371 -50.39 -45.62 2.55
CA HIS A 371 -51.37 -45.21 1.50
C HIS A 371 -50.98 -43.97 0.65
N ILE A 372 -50.82 -44.08 -0.67
CA ILE A 372 -51.90 -44.15 -1.68
C ILE A 372 -51.34 -44.74 -3.00
N LEU A 373 -52.09 -45.67 -3.60
CA LEU A 373 -51.81 -46.27 -4.90
C LEU A 373 -51.94 -45.24 -6.04
N HIS A 374 -50.83 -44.83 -6.66
CA HIS A 374 -50.84 -44.37 -8.05
C HIS A 374 -49.94 -45.25 -8.91
N ARG A 375 -50.61 -46.02 -9.75
CA ARG A 375 -50.04 -46.96 -10.72
C ARG A 375 -49.38 -46.14 -11.84
N GLU A 376 -48.12 -45.76 -11.67
CA GLU A 376 -47.37 -45.14 -12.76
C GLU A 376 -47.00 -46.18 -13.82
N LYS A 377 -47.67 -46.03 -14.96
CA LYS A 377 -47.38 -46.77 -16.19
C LYS A 377 -45.94 -46.47 -16.61
N ARG A 378 -45.13 -47.51 -16.80
CA ARG A 378 -43.81 -47.45 -17.45
C ARG A 378 -43.89 -46.52 -18.67
N ARG A 379 -43.22 -45.37 -18.59
CA ARG A 379 -43.07 -44.47 -19.73
C ARG A 379 -41.98 -45.05 -20.62
N VAL A 380 -42.37 -45.57 -21.78
CA VAL A 380 -41.46 -45.96 -22.85
C VAL A 380 -40.84 -44.68 -23.40
N THR A 381 -39.53 -44.48 -23.21
CA THR A 381 -38.78 -43.39 -23.81
C THR A 381 -38.67 -43.65 -25.32
N ARG A 382 -39.55 -43.02 -26.09
CA ARG A 382 -39.55 -43.10 -27.55
C ARG A 382 -38.45 -42.18 -28.08
N ALA A 383 -37.49 -42.70 -28.84
CA ALA A 383 -36.50 -41.89 -29.53
C ALA A 383 -37.21 -40.88 -30.45
N VAL A 384 -36.88 -39.59 -30.32
CA VAL A 384 -37.39 -38.50 -31.18
C VAL A 384 -36.30 -38.16 -32.18
N ARG A 385 -36.59 -38.29 -33.48
CA ARG A 385 -35.67 -37.87 -34.55
C ARG A 385 -35.72 -36.34 -34.76
N PRO A 386 -34.64 -35.71 -35.24
CA PRO A 386 -34.61 -34.27 -35.52
C PRO A 386 -35.69 -33.85 -36.55
N THR A 387 -36.26 -32.66 -36.37
CA THR A 387 -37.25 -32.09 -37.29
C THR A 387 -36.61 -31.71 -38.63
N LYS A 388 -37.18 -32.15 -39.75
CA LYS A 388 -36.73 -31.80 -41.11
C LYS A 388 -37.71 -30.83 -41.75
N ARG A 389 -37.23 -29.64 -42.16
CA ARG A 389 -38.01 -28.63 -42.89
C ARG A 389 -37.74 -28.76 -44.38
N ILE A 390 -38.79 -28.75 -45.19
CA ILE A 390 -38.72 -28.90 -46.65
C ILE A 390 -39.61 -27.83 -47.28
N GLU A 391 -39.11 -27.22 -48.35
CA GLU A 391 -39.84 -26.23 -49.14
C GLU A 391 -40.47 -26.93 -50.35
N PHE A 392 -41.77 -26.69 -50.58
CA PHE A 392 -42.53 -27.26 -51.70
C PHE A 392 -42.97 -26.16 -52.66
N THR A 393 -43.21 -26.51 -53.93
CA THR A 393 -43.74 -25.58 -54.93
C THR A 393 -45.26 -25.70 -55.04
N GLU A 394 -45.93 -24.64 -55.52
CA GLU A 394 -47.39 -24.59 -55.67
C GLU A 394 -47.96 -25.72 -56.54
N THR A 395 -47.18 -26.21 -57.50
CA THR A 395 -47.59 -27.32 -58.39
C THR A 395 -47.57 -28.70 -57.71
N ASP A 396 -46.91 -28.83 -56.55
CA ASP A 396 -46.79 -30.09 -55.82
C ASP A 396 -48.05 -30.40 -54.98
N GLY A 397 -48.73 -29.35 -54.51
CA GLY A 397 -49.96 -29.42 -53.71
C GLY A 397 -51.27 -29.40 -54.53
N GLU A 398 -51.19 -29.34 -55.85
CA GLU A 398 -52.37 -29.14 -56.72
C GLU A 398 -53.16 -30.44 -56.99
N ILE A 399 -52.49 -31.59 -56.96
CA ILE A 399 -53.08 -32.90 -57.31
C ILE A 399 -53.24 -33.74 -56.05
N GLU A 400 -54.49 -34.05 -55.70
CA GLU A 400 -54.80 -34.96 -54.58
C GLU A 400 -54.23 -36.37 -54.83
N GLY A 401 -53.58 -36.95 -53.82
CA GLY A 401 -52.95 -38.27 -53.88
C GLY A 401 -51.52 -38.29 -54.42
N ARG A 402 -50.96 -37.16 -54.87
CA ARG A 402 -49.56 -37.08 -55.32
C ARG A 402 -48.60 -37.23 -54.13
N VAL A 403 -47.53 -38.02 -54.30
CA VAL A 403 -46.44 -38.14 -53.30
C VAL A 403 -45.56 -36.90 -53.41
N VAL A 404 -45.49 -36.11 -52.34
CA VAL A 404 -44.71 -34.87 -52.27
C VAL A 404 -43.38 -35.07 -51.58
N PHE A 405 -43.29 -36.04 -50.67
CA PHE A 405 -42.08 -36.31 -49.91
C PHE A 405 -42.00 -37.77 -49.48
N GLN A 406 -40.78 -38.26 -49.27
CA GLN A 406 -40.50 -39.59 -48.77
C GLN A 406 -39.67 -39.48 -47.48
N LEU A 407 -40.22 -39.99 -46.38
CA LEU A 407 -39.52 -40.08 -45.10
C LEU A 407 -38.38 -41.10 -45.20
N GLU A 408 -37.23 -40.73 -44.66
CA GLU A 408 -36.04 -41.58 -44.61
C GLU A 408 -36.24 -42.72 -43.61
N LYS A 409 -36.03 -43.96 -44.07
CA LYS A 409 -36.01 -45.16 -43.23
C LYS A 409 -34.58 -45.43 -42.80
N GLU A 410 -34.35 -45.60 -41.50
CA GLU A 410 -33.03 -46.00 -40.98
C GLU A 410 -32.89 -47.52 -40.98
N THR A 411 -34.03 -48.22 -40.82
CA THR A 411 -34.12 -49.68 -40.93
C THR A 411 -35.25 -50.10 -41.87
N GLU A 412 -35.08 -51.20 -42.60
CA GLU A 412 -36.09 -51.70 -43.56
C GLU A 412 -37.43 -52.09 -42.91
N LYS A 413 -37.44 -52.26 -41.57
CA LYS A 413 -38.60 -52.67 -40.76
C LYS A 413 -39.36 -51.50 -40.14
N GLU A 414 -38.93 -50.27 -40.39
CA GLU A 414 -39.64 -49.07 -39.90
C GLU A 414 -40.96 -48.85 -40.63
N THR A 415 -42.01 -48.64 -39.84
CA THR A 415 -43.30 -48.17 -40.34
C THR A 415 -43.64 -46.81 -39.72
N PHE A 416 -44.25 -45.96 -40.55
CA PHE A 416 -44.59 -44.59 -40.21
C PHE A 416 -46.11 -44.45 -40.04
N LYS A 417 -46.53 -43.73 -39.01
CA LYS A 417 -47.94 -43.38 -38.80
C LYS A 417 -48.04 -41.92 -38.37
N ILE A 418 -48.84 -41.13 -39.09
CA ILE A 418 -49.11 -39.74 -38.67
C ILE A 418 -49.79 -39.75 -37.29
N ARG A 419 -49.28 -38.93 -36.36
CA ARG A 419 -49.75 -38.91 -34.97
C ARG A 419 -51.10 -38.22 -34.86
N ASP A 420 -51.23 -37.08 -35.52
CA ASP A 420 -52.41 -36.23 -35.52
C ASP A 420 -52.93 -36.14 -36.96
N GLU A 421 -54.24 -36.26 -37.16
CA GLU A 421 -54.82 -36.15 -38.49
C GLU A 421 -54.57 -34.74 -39.04
N ASN A 422 -53.88 -34.65 -40.18
CA ASN A 422 -53.65 -33.39 -40.88
C ASN A 422 -54.61 -33.29 -42.08
N SER A 423 -55.21 -32.11 -42.27
CA SER A 423 -56.15 -31.82 -43.36
C SER A 423 -55.49 -31.80 -44.74
N TRP A 424 -54.17 -31.55 -44.80
CA TRP A 424 -53.43 -31.29 -46.03
C TRP A 424 -52.61 -32.49 -46.52
N VAL A 425 -52.16 -33.36 -45.61
CA VAL A 425 -51.24 -34.48 -45.93
C VAL A 425 -51.62 -35.78 -45.23
N ILE A 426 -51.33 -36.90 -45.89
CA ILE A 426 -51.42 -38.27 -45.37
C ILE A 426 -50.05 -38.92 -45.45
N VAL A 427 -49.68 -39.70 -44.42
CA VAL A 427 -48.44 -40.49 -44.41
C VAL A 427 -48.78 -41.97 -44.50
N GLU A 428 -48.27 -42.65 -45.52
CA GLU A 428 -48.40 -44.09 -45.68
C GLU A 428 -47.37 -44.85 -44.81
N PRO A 429 -47.63 -46.12 -44.44
CA PRO A 429 -46.69 -46.93 -43.64
C PRO A 429 -45.31 -47.12 -44.28
N ASN A 430 -45.23 -46.97 -45.60
CA ASN A 430 -43.99 -47.01 -46.38
C ASN A 430 -43.15 -45.72 -46.26
N GLY A 431 -43.63 -44.69 -45.56
CA GLY A 431 -42.96 -43.39 -45.41
C GLY A 431 -43.30 -42.35 -46.48
N SER A 432 -44.18 -42.67 -47.44
CA SER A 432 -44.61 -41.72 -48.48
C SER A 432 -45.63 -40.72 -47.93
N VAL A 433 -45.36 -39.43 -48.09
CA VAL A 433 -46.25 -38.33 -47.74
C VAL A 433 -47.03 -37.91 -48.98
N LYS A 434 -48.36 -38.05 -48.94
CA LYS A 434 -49.28 -37.73 -50.03
C LYS A 434 -50.14 -36.53 -49.71
N VAL A 435 -50.52 -35.77 -50.73
CA VAL A 435 -51.48 -34.66 -50.61
C VAL A 435 -52.88 -35.23 -50.35
N ARG A 436 -53.52 -34.83 -49.25
CA ARG A 436 -54.89 -35.25 -48.89
C ARG A 436 -55.95 -34.31 -49.46
N LYS A 437 -55.71 -33.00 -49.38
CA LYS A 437 -56.56 -31.92 -49.91
C LYS A 437 -55.64 -30.96 -50.66
N LYS A 438 -56.09 -30.42 -51.80
CA LYS A 438 -55.35 -29.39 -52.55
C LYS A 438 -54.93 -28.25 -51.61
N TRP A 439 -53.65 -27.88 -51.60
CA TRP A 439 -53.13 -26.82 -50.73
C TRP A 439 -53.68 -25.47 -51.17
N ASP A 440 -54.51 -24.86 -50.33
CA ASP A 440 -55.07 -23.53 -50.54
C ASP A 440 -54.25 -22.52 -49.71
N TYR A 441 -53.56 -21.61 -50.40
CA TYR A 441 -52.69 -20.62 -49.79
C TYR A 441 -53.44 -19.56 -48.96
N GLU A 442 -54.77 -19.45 -49.10
CA GLU A 442 -55.60 -18.56 -48.25
C GLU A 442 -55.99 -19.25 -46.93
N GLU A 443 -56.09 -20.58 -46.90
CA GLU A 443 -56.42 -21.37 -45.71
C GLU A 443 -55.18 -21.79 -44.88
N LEU A 444 -54.01 -21.88 -45.53
CA LEU A 444 -52.73 -22.01 -44.86
C LEU A 444 -52.36 -20.63 -44.30
N GLY A 445 -52.43 -20.46 -42.99
CA GLY A 445 -52.25 -19.18 -42.29
C GLY A 445 -50.98 -18.36 -42.66
N PRO A 446 -50.70 -17.25 -41.97
CA PRO A 446 -49.73 -16.23 -42.41
C PRO A 446 -48.31 -16.74 -42.74
N GLU A 447 -47.90 -17.87 -42.17
CA GLU A 447 -46.58 -18.48 -42.37
C GLU A 447 -46.53 -19.48 -43.55
N LYS A 448 -47.67 -19.87 -44.13
CA LYS A 448 -47.78 -20.81 -45.26
C LYS A 448 -47.05 -22.14 -45.02
N THR A 449 -47.06 -22.62 -43.77
CA THR A 449 -46.41 -23.86 -43.33
C THR A 449 -47.42 -24.96 -43.02
N ILE A 450 -47.02 -26.22 -43.21
CA ILE A 450 -47.80 -27.41 -42.82
C ILE A 450 -46.95 -28.21 -41.84
N ASP A 451 -47.30 -28.17 -40.57
CA ASP A 451 -46.61 -28.94 -39.53
C ASP A 451 -47.37 -30.23 -39.21
N PHE A 452 -46.65 -31.35 -39.11
CA PHE A 452 -47.22 -32.64 -38.71
C PHE A 452 -46.18 -33.52 -38.02
N TRP A 453 -46.66 -34.35 -37.09
CA TRP A 453 -45.83 -35.28 -36.34
C TRP A 453 -46.03 -36.71 -36.85
N VAL A 454 -44.93 -37.45 -36.99
CA VAL A 454 -44.96 -38.85 -37.42
C VAL A 454 -44.41 -39.73 -36.30
N THR A 455 -45.12 -40.83 -36.04
CA THR A 455 -44.67 -41.89 -35.14
C THR A 455 -43.97 -42.97 -35.96
N ILE A 456 -42.73 -43.29 -35.57
CA ILE A 456 -41.93 -44.37 -36.14
C ILE A 456 -42.06 -45.57 -35.21
N THR A 457 -42.38 -46.74 -35.75
CA THR A 457 -42.39 -48.00 -35.00
C THR A 457 -41.45 -49.00 -35.65
N ASN A 458 -40.56 -49.59 -34.84
CA ASN A 458 -39.64 -50.64 -35.24
C ASN A 458 -40.15 -51.97 -34.69
N ALA A 459 -40.35 -52.96 -35.55
CA ALA A 459 -40.76 -54.30 -35.14
C ALA A 459 -39.51 -55.13 -34.77
N GLU A 460 -38.96 -54.93 -33.57
CA GLU A 460 -37.93 -55.81 -33.03
C GLU A 460 -38.52 -57.04 -32.33
N LYS A 461 -37.92 -58.20 -32.61
CA LYS A 461 -38.25 -59.52 -32.07
C LYS A 461 -38.22 -59.50 -30.54
N GLY A 462 -39.29 -60.00 -29.91
CA GLY A 462 -39.25 -60.42 -28.52
C GLY A 462 -38.24 -61.55 -28.34
N GLY A 463 -37.21 -61.30 -27.53
CA GLY A 463 -36.31 -62.33 -27.03
C GLY A 463 -36.98 -63.10 -25.90
N GLU A 464 -37.09 -64.41 -26.07
CA GLU A 464 -37.45 -65.39 -25.04
C GLU A 464 -36.43 -65.33 -23.91
N TYR A 465 -36.90 -65.11 -22.68
CA TYR A 465 -36.18 -65.51 -21.48
C TYR A 465 -36.40 -67.02 -21.30
N SER A 466 -35.34 -67.80 -21.46
CA SER A 466 -35.23 -69.19 -21.00
C SER A 466 -34.29 -69.24 -19.81
#